data_AF-A0A7S0U835-F1
#
_entry.id   AF-A0A7S0U835-F1
#
_cell.length_a   1.000
_cell.length_b   1.000
_cell.length_c   1.000
_cell.angle_alpha   90.00
_cell.angle_beta   90.00
_cell.angle_gamma   90.00
#
_symmetry.space_group_name_H-M   'P 1'
#
loop_
_entity.id
_entity.type
_entity.pdbx_description
1 polymer ?
#
loop_
_entity_poly.entity_id
_entity_poly.type
_entity_poly.pdbx_seq_one_letter_code
_entity_poly.pdbx_strand_id
1 'polypeptide(L)'
;RQSARGALMKEDKADGEGPRITAEGFQFLLKPLRWQVWQLLMDAIQARCKDGSSTPEHLLSCLFQLCFCVVGTGYSVDHLSPPQLKFVQLLYHLGIIFMESPSSRTFWPTQLVVNL
;
A
#
# COMPACT_ATOMS: atom_id res chain seq x y z
N ARG A 1 8.79 -18.27 0.72
CA ARG A 1 8.48 -17.19 -0.25
C ARG A 1 8.85 -15.88 0.42
N GLN A 2 9.93 -15.23 -0.03
CA GLN A 2 10.44 -14.00 0.58
C GLN A 2 9.43 -12.87 0.36
N SER A 3 9.10 -12.15 1.44
CA SER A 3 8.26 -10.95 1.41
C SER A 3 9.14 -9.77 0.96
N ALA A 4 8.67 -8.93 0.04
CA ALA A 4 9.53 -7.93 -0.61
C ALA A 4 10.12 -6.90 0.36
N ARG A 5 9.53 -6.72 1.55
CA ARG A 5 10.02 -5.76 2.56
C ARG A 5 11.46 -6.02 3.00
N GLY A 6 11.91 -7.28 3.04
CA GLY A 6 13.29 -7.62 3.38
C GLY A 6 14.21 -7.80 2.17
N ALA A 7 13.64 -7.79 0.96
CA ALA A 7 14.36 -8.10 -0.26
C ALA A 7 14.74 -6.85 -1.05
N LEU A 8 13.98 -5.75 -0.96
CA LEU A 8 14.26 -4.51 -1.70
C LEU A 8 15.36 -3.64 -1.07
N MET A 9 15.49 -3.68 0.27
CA MET A 9 16.44 -2.89 1.04
C MET A 9 17.17 -3.80 2.02
N LYS A 10 18.48 -3.59 2.17
CA LYS A 10 19.33 -4.23 3.16
C LYS A 10 19.59 -3.26 4.31
N GLU A 11 19.28 -3.71 5.52
CA GLU A 11 19.66 -3.02 6.75
C GLU A 11 21.05 -3.51 7.17
N ASP A 12 22.10 -2.75 6.91
CA ASP A 12 23.44 -3.06 7.43
C ASP A 12 23.57 -2.50 8.86
N LYS A 13 23.17 -3.30 9.85
CA LYS A 13 23.27 -2.94 11.28
C LYS A 13 24.72 -2.87 11.79
N ALA A 14 25.70 -3.25 10.98
CA ALA A 14 27.08 -3.44 11.39
C ALA A 14 28.01 -2.24 11.12
N ASP A 15 27.64 -1.28 10.26
CA ASP A 15 28.62 -0.30 9.74
C ASP A 15 28.24 1.18 9.91
N GLY A 16 27.20 1.51 10.69
CA GLY A 16 26.75 2.90 10.87
C GLY A 16 26.22 3.58 9.59
N GLU A 17 26.34 2.93 8.44
CA GLU A 17 25.73 3.34 7.19
C GLU A 17 24.22 3.07 7.18
N GLY A 18 23.48 3.99 6.59
CA GLY A 18 22.04 3.88 6.42
C GLY A 18 21.61 2.70 5.54
N PRO A 19 20.30 2.44 5.42
CA PRO A 19 19.77 1.35 4.60
C PRO A 19 20.24 1.46 3.15
N ARG A 20 20.69 0.34 2.57
CA ARG A 20 21.20 0.24 1.20
C ARG A 20 20.22 -0.54 0.32
N ILE A 21 19.97 -0.07 -0.89
CA ILE A 21 19.12 -0.78 -1.87
C ILE A 21 19.81 -2.08 -2.34
N THR A 22 19.05 -3.16 -2.49
CA THR A 22 19.57 -4.43 -2.98
C THR A 22 19.55 -4.50 -4.50
N ALA A 23 20.15 -5.56 -5.09
CA ALA A 23 20.02 -5.83 -6.52
C ALA A 23 18.55 -6.00 -6.94
N GLU A 24 17.73 -6.66 -6.13
CA GLU A 24 16.29 -6.81 -6.38
C GLU A 24 15.55 -5.48 -6.24
N GLY A 25 15.96 -4.63 -5.28
CA GLY A 25 15.48 -3.26 -5.14
C GLY A 25 15.71 -2.43 -6.40
N PHE A 26 16.91 -2.49 -6.97
CA PHE A 26 17.19 -1.83 -8.25
C PHE A 26 16.35 -2.40 -9.39
N GLN A 27 16.21 -3.72 -9.48
CA GLN A 27 15.37 -4.35 -10.50
C GLN A 27 13.91 -3.94 -10.37
N PHE A 28 13.41 -3.80 -9.14
CA PHE A 28 12.06 -3.32 -8.86
C PHE A 28 11.84 -1.90 -9.40
N LEU A 29 12.78 -0.98 -9.18
CA LEU A 29 12.68 0.40 -9.68
C LEU A 29 12.61 0.50 -11.21
N LEU A 30 13.14 -0.48 -11.93
CA LEU A 30 13.11 -0.54 -13.39
C LEU A 30 11.80 -1.11 -13.94
N LYS A 31 10.91 -1.64 -13.10
CA LYS A 31 9.62 -2.19 -13.54
C LYS A 31 8.62 -1.08 -13.85
N PRO A 32 7.57 -1.36 -14.65
CA PRO A 32 6.48 -0.40 -14.85
C PRO A 32 5.80 -0.01 -13.53
N LEU A 33 5.41 1.25 -13.39
CA LEU A 33 4.80 1.80 -12.18
C LEU A 33 3.62 0.96 -11.66
N ARG A 34 2.71 0.54 -12.55
CA ARG A 34 1.58 -0.33 -12.20
C ARG A 34 2.02 -1.61 -11.50
N TRP A 35 3.07 -2.24 -12.02
CA TRP A 35 3.61 -3.47 -11.44
C TRP A 35 4.21 -3.20 -10.06
N GLN A 36 4.96 -2.11 -9.91
CA GLN A 36 5.55 -1.70 -8.63
C GLN A 36 4.47 -1.47 -7.56
N VAL A 37 3.41 -0.72 -7.90
CA VAL A 37 2.28 -0.44 -7.00
C VAL A 37 1.57 -1.74 -6.62
N TRP A 38 1.28 -2.61 -7.59
CA TRP A 38 0.64 -3.90 -7.32
C TRP A 38 1.45 -4.78 -6.36
N GLN A 39 2.76 -4.90 -6.56
CA GLN A 39 3.62 -5.67 -5.66
C GLN A 39 3.60 -5.09 -4.23
N LEU A 40 3.75 -3.77 -4.09
CA LEU A 40 3.71 -3.11 -2.77
C LEU A 40 2.37 -3.33 -2.05
N LEU A 41 1.25 -3.30 -2.78
CA LEU A 41 -0.07 -3.59 -2.23
C LEU A 41 -0.18 -5.04 -1.74
N MET A 42 0.26 -5.99 -2.55
CA MET A 42 0.20 -7.41 -2.18
C MET A 42 1.07 -7.72 -0.96
N ASP A 43 2.30 -7.20 -0.90
CA ASP A 43 3.16 -7.35 0.27
C ASP A 43 2.57 -6.69 1.52
N ALA A 44 1.92 -5.55 1.36
CA ALA A 44 1.28 -4.87 2.47
C ALA A 44 0.06 -5.62 3.02
N ILE A 45 -0.77 -6.20 2.15
CA ILE A 45 -1.90 -7.06 2.54
C ILE A 45 -1.35 -8.28 3.28
N GLN A 46 -0.38 -8.99 2.71
CA GLN A 46 0.25 -10.14 3.36
C GLN A 46 0.85 -9.78 4.72
N ALA A 47 1.55 -8.64 4.82
CA ALA A 47 2.14 -8.19 6.08
C ALA A 47 1.09 -7.90 7.16
N ARG A 48 -0.07 -7.34 6.80
CA ARG A 48 -1.16 -7.05 7.74
C ARG A 48 -1.95 -8.29 8.17
N CYS A 49 -1.98 -9.31 7.32
CA CYS A 49 -2.64 -10.59 7.63
C CYS A 49 -1.78 -11.53 8.49
N LYS A 50 -0.47 -11.28 8.64
CA LYS A 50 0.44 -12.13 9.45
C LYS A 50 0.02 -12.23 10.92
N ASP A 51 -0.47 -11.14 11.49
CA ASP A 51 -0.83 -11.09 12.91
C ASP A 51 -2.25 -11.63 13.19
N GLY A 52 -2.95 -12.17 12.18
CA GLY A 52 -4.31 -12.71 12.29
C GLY A 52 -5.41 -11.65 12.51
N SER A 53 -5.05 -10.38 12.63
CA SER A 53 -6.00 -9.27 12.88
C SER A 53 -6.93 -8.95 11.70
N SER A 54 -6.60 -9.44 10.51
CA SER A 54 -7.37 -9.21 9.28
C SER A 54 -7.19 -10.36 8.31
N THR A 55 -8.24 -10.72 7.60
CA THR A 55 -8.16 -11.71 6.53
C THR A 55 -7.86 -11.03 5.19
N PRO A 56 -7.10 -11.67 4.28
CA PRO A 56 -6.75 -11.09 2.99
C PRO A 56 -7.98 -10.67 2.17
N GLU A 57 -9.07 -11.43 2.25
CA GLU A 57 -10.32 -11.19 1.52
C GLU A 57 -10.94 -9.85 1.91
N HIS A 58 -10.87 -9.49 3.19
CA HIS A 58 -11.45 -8.24 3.70
C HIS A 58 -10.71 -6.99 3.20
N LEU A 59 -9.39 -7.10 3.06
CA LEU A 59 -8.54 -6.03 2.50
C LEU A 59 -8.62 -5.97 0.97
N LEU A 60 -8.70 -7.12 0.30
CA LEU A 60 -8.90 -7.20 -1.15
C LEU A 60 -10.25 -6.64 -1.56
N SER A 61 -11.32 -6.90 -0.80
CA SER A 61 -12.64 -6.30 -1.03
C SER A 61 -12.57 -4.77 -1.02
N CYS A 62 -11.86 -4.19 -0.04
CA CYS A 62 -11.62 -2.74 0.01
C CYS A 62 -10.82 -2.25 -1.21
N LEU A 63 -9.78 -2.97 -1.63
CA LEU A 63 -9.00 -2.64 -2.82
C LEU A 63 -9.87 -2.66 -4.09
N PHE A 64 -10.71 -3.67 -4.26
CA PHE A 64 -11.61 -3.77 -5.41
C PHE A 64 -12.66 -2.65 -5.43
N GLN A 65 -13.20 -2.28 -4.27
CA GLN A 65 -14.11 -1.13 -4.16
C GLN A 65 -13.43 0.16 -4.65
N LEU A 66 -12.16 0.37 -4.30
CA LEU A 66 -11.39 1.54 -4.74
C LEU A 66 -11.19 1.58 -6.26
N CYS A 67 -11.03 0.43 -6.92
CA CYS A 67 -10.90 0.38 -8.38
C CYS A 67 -12.14 0.91 -9.12
N PHE A 68 -13.31 0.94 -8.48
CA PHE A 68 -14.54 1.51 -9.05
C PHE A 68 -14.77 2.97 -8.66
N CYS A 69 -13.88 3.57 -7.86
CA CYS A 69 -13.97 4.97 -7.50
C CYS A 69 -13.51 5.88 -8.66
N VAL A 70 -14.13 7.05 -8.77
CA VAL A 70 -13.83 8.04 -9.81
C VAL A 70 -12.88 9.10 -9.25
N VAL A 71 -11.81 9.38 -9.98
CA VAL A 71 -10.85 10.44 -9.62
C VAL A 71 -11.54 11.79 -9.56
N GLY A 72 -11.28 12.52 -8.48
CA GLY A 72 -11.91 13.82 -8.20
C GLY A 72 -13.17 13.74 -7.35
N THR A 73 -13.73 12.56 -7.13
CA THR A 73 -14.88 12.36 -6.24
C THR A 73 -14.41 12.03 -4.81
N GLY A 74 -15.01 12.68 -3.82
CA GLY A 74 -14.76 12.40 -2.40
C GLY A 74 -15.61 11.24 -1.89
N TYR A 75 -14.99 10.29 -1.20
CA TYR A 75 -15.64 9.12 -0.63
C TYR A 75 -15.45 9.09 0.89
N SER A 76 -16.49 8.71 1.64
CA SER A 76 -16.40 8.59 3.11
C SER A 76 -15.76 7.26 3.53
N VAL A 77 -14.98 7.29 4.62
CA VAL A 77 -14.40 6.12 5.29
C VAL A 77 -15.27 5.58 6.43
N ASP A 78 -16.42 6.18 6.72
CA ASP A 78 -17.26 5.82 7.89
C ASP A 78 -17.76 4.37 7.85
N HIS A 79 -17.88 3.76 6.65
CA HIS A 79 -18.31 2.38 6.47
C HIS A 79 -17.18 1.35 6.59
N LEU A 80 -15.93 1.79 6.76
CA LEU A 80 -14.77 0.91 6.78
C LEU A 80 -14.53 0.33 8.17
N SER A 81 -14.19 -0.97 8.21
CA SER A 81 -13.78 -1.61 9.46
C SER A 81 -12.41 -1.11 9.94
N PRO A 82 -12.05 -1.28 11.22
CA PRO A 82 -10.75 -0.82 11.73
C PRO A 82 -9.52 -1.34 10.94
N PRO A 83 -9.48 -2.61 10.49
CA PRO A 83 -8.44 -3.08 9.58
C PRO A 83 -8.42 -2.38 8.21
N GLN A 84 -9.60 -2.09 7.65
CA GLN A 84 -9.71 -1.38 6.38
C GLN A 84 -9.28 0.07 6.50
N LEU A 85 -9.59 0.75 7.61
CA LEU A 85 -9.09 2.10 7.90
C LEU A 85 -7.55 2.14 7.93
N LYS A 86 -6.91 1.18 8.61
CA LYS A 86 -5.45 1.04 8.61
C LYS A 86 -4.86 0.73 7.23
N PHE A 87 -5.65 0.10 6.36
CA PHE A 87 -5.26 -0.16 4.98
C PHE A 87 -5.38 1.11 4.13
N VAL A 88 -6.48 1.85 4.24
CA VAL A 88 -6.67 3.17 3.61
C VAL A 88 -5.57 4.15 4.00
N GLN A 89 -5.18 4.20 5.28
CA GLN A 89 -4.04 5.02 5.73
C GLN A 89 -2.72 4.63 5.04
N LEU A 90 -2.51 3.34 4.75
CA LEU A 90 -1.36 2.93 3.96
C LEU A 90 -1.45 3.46 2.52
N LEU A 91 -2.63 3.34 1.90
CA LEU A 91 -2.86 3.85 0.54
C LEU A 91 -2.60 5.36 0.47
N TYR A 92 -2.94 6.10 1.54
CA TYR A 92 -2.60 7.50 1.69
C TYR A 92 -1.08 7.72 1.71
N HIS A 93 -0.35 6.97 2.53
CA HIS A 93 1.12 7.05 2.56
C HIS A 93 1.79 6.65 1.24
N LEU A 94 1.15 5.79 0.43
CA LEU A 94 1.61 5.39 -0.89
C LEU A 94 1.21 6.38 -2.00
N GLY A 95 0.42 7.42 -1.68
CA GLY A 95 -0.12 8.37 -2.67
C GLY A 95 -1.19 7.79 -3.59
N ILE A 96 -1.69 6.59 -3.29
CA ILE A 96 -2.77 5.92 -4.02
C ILE A 96 -4.09 6.65 -3.79
N ILE A 97 -4.27 7.19 -2.59
CA ILE A 97 -5.39 8.09 -2.28
C ILE A 97 -4.84 9.39 -1.68
N PHE A 98 -5.59 10.46 -1.86
CA PHE A 98 -5.38 11.73 -1.19
C PHE A 98 -6.37 11.87 -0.03
N MET A 99 -5.91 12.44 1.08
CA MET A 99 -6.72 12.82 2.24
C MET A 99 -6.17 14.14 2.78
N GLU A 100 -7.03 15.04 3.26
CA GLU A 100 -6.58 16.32 3.86
C GLU A 100 -5.72 16.10 5.12
N SER A 101 -6.02 15.03 5.86
CA SER A 101 -5.21 14.54 6.98
C SER A 101 -5.33 13.00 7.05
N PRO A 102 -4.36 12.30 7.65
CA PRO A 102 -4.43 10.83 7.81
C PRO A 102 -5.60 10.37 8.70
N SER A 103 -6.24 11.29 9.41
CA SER A 103 -7.44 11.09 10.23
C SER A 103 -8.72 11.63 9.58
N SER A 104 -8.64 12.16 8.35
CA SER A 104 -9.81 12.69 7.66
C SER A 104 -10.83 11.59 7.40
N ARG A 105 -12.11 11.97 7.39
CA ARG A 105 -13.22 11.04 7.09
C ARG A 105 -13.47 10.89 5.60
N THR A 106 -12.80 11.68 4.77
CA THR A 106 -12.99 11.69 3.32
C THR A 106 -11.66 11.45 2.61
N PHE A 107 -11.68 10.59 1.61
CA PHE A 107 -10.55 10.37 0.72
C PHE A 107 -10.94 10.62 -0.74
N TRP A 108 -9.95 10.96 -1.54
CA TRP A 108 -10.06 11.16 -2.99
C TRP A 108 -9.10 10.19 -3.69
N PRO A 109 -9.56 9.32 -4.59
CA PRO A 109 -8.69 8.41 -5.33
C PRO A 109 -7.78 9.19 -6.29
N THR A 110 -6.52 8.77 -6.41
CA THR A 110 -5.58 9.37 -7.38
C THR A 110 -5.53 8.55 -8.67
N GLN A 111 -4.83 9.08 -9.68
CA GLN A 111 -4.61 8.38 -10.95
C GLN A 111 -3.83 7.05 -10.78
N LEU A 112 -3.17 6.83 -9.64
CA LEU A 112 -2.52 5.56 -9.34
C LEU A 112 -3.54 4.43 -9.11
N VAL A 113 -4.74 4.74 -8.60
CA VAL A 113 -5.81 3.75 -8.40
C VAL A 113 -6.42 3.32 -9.73
N VAL A 114 -6.65 4.29 -10.63
CA VAL A 114 -7.31 4.04 -11.93
C VAL A 114 -6.48 3.10 -12.81
N ASN A 115 -5.16 3.10 -12.63
CA ASN A 115 -4.23 2.30 -13.40
C ASN A 115 -3.82 0.99 -12.68
N LEU A 116 -4.59 0.54 -11.67
CA LEU A 116 -4.35 -0.75 -10.99
C LEU A 116 -4.74 -1.95 -11.86
#